data_AF-A0A1B8CI11-F1
#
_entry.id   AF-A0A1B8CI11-F1
#
_cell.length_a   1.000
_cell.length_b   1.000
_cell.length_c   1.000
_cell.angle_alpha   90.00
_cell.angle_beta   90.00
_cell.angle_gamma   90.00
#
_symmetry.space_group_name_H-M   'P 1'
#
loop_
_entity.id
_entity.type
_entity.pdbx_description
1 polymer ?
#
loop_
_entity_poly.entity_id
_entity_poly.type
_entity_poly.pdbx_seq_one_letter_code
_entity_poly.pdbx_strand_id
1 'polypeptide(L)'
;MAKTRNRWVIQRLGALTAEEATARIAEKEAEAKAKIEKRRQYLIRVTRNKVKNEYRAHGVIACQQEKVRLQQVKEFSRGGVRSGNSLIPPELLVPIPDPEKALTDQDIELQVREILITMPEFSGVVIPDTDITVGLGRTTQDAIDPRLEFESQQDYISLGNSFNSDDDDEVQFNLY
;
A
#
# COMPACT_ATOMS: atom_id res chain seq x y z
N MET A 1 -24.06 -60.38 -27.17
CA MET A 1 -23.83 -59.29 -28.15
C MET A 1 -23.57 -57.99 -27.40
N ALA A 2 -22.31 -57.54 -27.33
CA ALA A 2 -21.95 -56.30 -26.63
C ALA A 2 -22.01 -55.12 -27.61
N LYS A 3 -22.89 -54.15 -27.33
CA LYS A 3 -22.99 -52.88 -28.07
C LYS A 3 -21.75 -52.05 -27.77
N THR A 4 -20.85 -51.93 -28.74
CA THR A 4 -19.74 -50.98 -28.71
C THR A 4 -20.30 -49.56 -28.75
N ARG A 5 -20.27 -48.86 -27.60
CA ARG A 5 -20.56 -47.42 -27.52
C ARG A 5 -19.39 -46.68 -28.17
N ASN A 6 -19.58 -46.27 -29.42
CA ASN A 6 -18.61 -45.47 -30.14
C ASN A 6 -18.51 -44.08 -29.50
N ARG A 7 -17.38 -43.78 -28.85
CA ARG A 7 -17.12 -42.49 -28.22
C ARG A 7 -16.69 -41.50 -29.32
N TRP A 8 -17.62 -41.08 -30.16
CA TRP A 8 -17.42 -39.93 -31.05
C TRP A 8 -17.34 -38.66 -30.18
N VAL A 9 -16.14 -38.37 -29.68
CA VAL A 9 -15.78 -37.00 -29.33
C VAL A 9 -15.62 -36.28 -30.65
N ILE A 10 -16.72 -35.75 -31.16
CA ILE A 10 -16.74 -34.87 -32.33
C ILE A 10 -15.83 -33.69 -31.98
N GLN A 11 -14.63 -33.66 -32.55
CA GLN A 11 -13.77 -32.48 -32.52
C GLN A 11 -14.56 -31.35 -33.20
N ARG A 12 -15.14 -30.47 -32.39
CA ARG A 12 -15.99 -29.35 -32.84
C ARG A 12 -15.22 -28.24 -33.58
N LEU A 13 -13.92 -28.39 -33.75
CA LEU A 13 -13.04 -27.45 -34.45
C LEU A 13 -12.14 -28.29 -35.37
N GLY A 14 -12.03 -27.90 -36.63
CA GLY A 14 -11.23 -28.59 -37.64
C GLY A 14 -9.77 -28.81 -37.19
N ALA A 15 -9.06 -29.69 -37.90
CA ALA A 15 -7.67 -30.01 -37.62
C ALA A 15 -6.83 -28.72 -37.48
N LEU A 16 -6.31 -28.51 -36.27
CA LEU A 16 -5.51 -27.35 -35.90
C LEU A 16 -4.19 -27.42 -36.70
N THR A 17 -3.88 -26.37 -37.45
CA THR A 17 -2.63 -26.31 -38.23
C THR A 17 -1.41 -26.17 -37.30
N ALA A 18 -0.23 -26.63 -37.73
CA ALA A 18 0.97 -26.55 -36.88
C ALA A 18 1.32 -25.10 -36.48
N GLU A 19 1.03 -24.13 -37.35
CA GLU A 19 1.26 -22.70 -37.12
C GLU A 19 0.30 -22.11 -36.08
N GLU A 20 -0.98 -22.48 -36.13
CA GLU A 20 -1.95 -22.09 -35.10
C GLU A 20 -1.61 -22.72 -33.74
N ALA A 21 -0.98 -23.90 -33.71
CA ALA A 21 -0.56 -24.55 -32.47
C ALA A 21 0.58 -23.78 -31.80
N THR A 22 1.60 -23.41 -32.57
CA THR A 22 2.74 -22.62 -32.07
C THR A 22 2.30 -21.22 -31.68
N ALA A 23 1.40 -20.59 -32.44
CA ALA A 23 0.82 -19.29 -32.09
C ALA A 23 0.09 -19.33 -30.75
N ARG A 24 -0.74 -20.36 -30.49
CA ARG A 24 -1.43 -20.52 -29.20
C ARG A 24 -0.48 -20.79 -28.04
N ILE A 25 0.64 -21.47 -28.27
CA ILE A 25 1.67 -21.66 -27.24
C ILE A 25 2.33 -20.32 -26.92
N ALA A 26 2.74 -19.56 -27.94
CA ALA A 26 3.37 -18.26 -27.78
C ALA A 26 2.43 -17.25 -27.08
N GLU A 27 1.15 -17.23 -27.42
CA GLU A 27 0.14 -16.40 -26.77
C GLU A 27 0.01 -16.71 -25.28
N LYS A 28 -0.08 -18.01 -24.92
CA LYS A 28 -0.12 -18.44 -23.51
C LYS A 28 1.14 -18.09 -22.74
N GLU A 29 2.31 -18.21 -23.37
CA GLU A 29 3.57 -17.81 -22.75
C GLU A 29 3.64 -16.28 -22.54
N ALA A 30 3.17 -15.50 -23.51
CA ALA A 30 3.09 -14.05 -23.38
C ALA A 30 2.13 -13.63 -22.27
N GLU A 31 0.96 -14.27 -22.18
CA GLU A 31 -0.01 -14.03 -21.11
C GLU A 31 0.56 -14.40 -19.73
N ALA A 32 1.26 -15.53 -19.63
CA ALA A 32 1.93 -15.93 -18.40
C ALA A 32 3.00 -14.93 -17.97
N LYS A 33 3.83 -14.45 -18.90
CA LYS A 33 4.83 -13.39 -18.63
C LYS A 33 4.17 -12.09 -18.17
N ALA A 34 3.11 -11.66 -18.85
CA ALA A 34 2.36 -10.46 -18.46
C ALA A 34 1.73 -10.58 -17.06
N LYS A 35 1.25 -11.77 -16.70
CA LYS A 35 0.68 -12.04 -15.36
C LYS A 35 1.76 -12.00 -14.27
N ILE A 36 2.94 -12.56 -14.53
CA ILE A 36 4.09 -12.50 -13.62
C ILE A 36 4.52 -11.04 -13.42
N GLU A 37 4.60 -10.27 -14.50
CA GLU A 37 5.00 -8.87 -14.44
C GLU A 37 4.02 -8.01 -13.63
N LYS A 38 2.71 -8.16 -13.89
CA LYS A 38 1.66 -7.51 -13.09
C LYS A 38 1.78 -7.86 -11.60
N ARG A 39 2.10 -9.12 -11.29
CA ARG A 39 2.31 -9.56 -9.91
C ARG A 39 3.54 -8.89 -9.28
N ARG A 40 4.64 -8.77 -10.01
CA ARG A 40 5.87 -8.09 -9.54
C ARG A 40 5.62 -6.62 -9.24
N GLN A 41 4.98 -5.90 -10.16
CA GLN A 41 4.64 -4.48 -9.96
C GLN A 41 3.73 -4.27 -8.75
N TYR A 42 2.75 -5.16 -8.56
CA TYR A 42 1.91 -5.15 -7.37
C TYR A 42 2.75 -5.34 -6.08
N LEU A 43 3.67 -6.29 -6.06
CA LEU A 43 4.53 -6.56 -4.90
C LEU A 43 5.46 -5.38 -4.60
N ILE A 44 6.07 -4.76 -5.62
CA ILE A 44 6.91 -3.55 -5.45
C ILE A 44 6.11 -2.45 -4.75
N ARG A 45 4.91 -2.16 -5.25
CA ARG A 45 4.03 -1.13 -4.68
C ARG A 45 3.66 -1.43 -3.22
N VAL A 46 3.26 -2.66 -2.94
CA VAL A 46 2.87 -3.08 -1.58
C VAL A 46 4.05 -3.00 -0.62
N THR A 47 5.21 -3.51 -1.01
CA THR A 47 6.42 -3.46 -0.19
C THR A 47 6.85 -2.03 0.10
N ARG A 48 6.83 -1.14 -0.90
CA ARG A 48 7.11 0.29 -0.70
C ARG A 48 6.17 0.94 0.31
N ASN A 49 4.88 0.64 0.21
CA ASN A 49 3.90 1.16 1.16
C ASN A 49 4.10 0.61 2.57
N LYS A 50 4.49 -0.66 2.72
CA LYS A 50 4.83 -1.24 4.02
C LYS A 50 6.01 -0.53 4.68
N VAL A 51 7.11 -0.36 3.94
CA VAL A 51 8.30 0.35 4.42
C VAL A 51 7.93 1.77 4.88
N LYS A 52 7.21 2.53 4.04
CA LYS A 52 6.75 3.88 4.41
C LYS A 52 5.89 3.89 5.67
N ASN A 53 4.97 2.93 5.80
CA ASN A 53 4.09 2.84 6.96
C ASN A 53 4.84 2.47 8.25
N GLU A 54 5.85 1.60 8.17
CA GLU A 54 6.71 1.25 9.31
C GLU A 54 7.46 2.48 9.82
N TYR A 55 8.11 3.24 8.93
CA TYR A 55 8.78 4.48 9.30
C TYR A 55 7.83 5.51 9.91
N ARG A 56 6.62 5.66 9.34
CA ARG A 56 5.60 6.54 9.91
C ARG A 56 5.18 6.10 11.31
N ALA A 57 5.00 4.80 11.54
CA ALA A 57 4.67 4.28 12.86
C ALA A 57 5.79 4.57 13.87
N HIS A 58 7.05 4.34 13.49
CA HIS A 58 8.21 4.70 14.30
C HIS A 58 8.32 6.20 14.56
N GLY A 59 8.01 7.05 13.57
CA GLY A 59 8.00 8.50 13.71
C GLY A 59 6.95 9.01 14.69
N VAL A 60 5.75 8.42 14.66
CA VAL A 60 4.69 8.71 15.64
C VAL A 60 5.14 8.38 17.06
N ILE A 61 5.78 7.22 17.25
CA ILE A 61 6.31 6.80 18.56
C ILE A 61 7.40 7.77 19.04
N ALA A 62 8.37 8.10 18.17
CA ALA A 62 9.44 9.04 18.49
C ALA A 62 8.90 10.42 18.87
N CYS A 63 7.90 10.93 18.15
CA CYS A 63 7.21 12.18 18.47
C CYS A 63 6.51 12.14 19.84
N GLN A 64 5.90 11.00 20.21
CA GLN A 64 5.29 10.84 21.52
C GLN A 64 6.33 10.83 22.64
N GLN A 65 7.43 10.09 22.45
CA GLN A 65 8.54 10.02 23.40
C GLN A 65 9.17 11.40 23.60
N GLU A 66 9.36 12.16 22.52
CA GLU A 66 9.90 13.51 22.57
C GLU A 66 8.98 14.47 23.34
N LYS A 67 7.66 14.36 23.17
CA LYS A 67 6.70 15.14 23.97
C LYS A 67 6.84 14.83 25.46
N VAL A 68 6.99 13.55 25.82
CA VAL A 68 7.19 13.13 27.22
C VAL A 68 8.50 13.68 27.76
N ARG A 69 9.61 13.58 27.01
CA ARG A 69 10.91 14.15 27.38
C ARG A 69 10.80 15.66 27.63
N LEU A 70 10.17 16.40 26.73
CA LEU A 70 9.97 17.85 26.85
C LEU A 70 9.12 18.21 28.07
N GLN A 71 8.12 17.39 28.40
CA GLN A 71 7.32 17.59 29.61
C GLN A 71 8.17 17.38 30.88
N GLN A 72 8.96 16.31 30.94
CA GLN A 72 9.88 16.04 32.04
C GLN A 72 10.91 17.18 32.19
N VAL A 73 11.50 17.66 31.10
CA VAL A 73 12.43 18.80 31.11
C VAL A 73 11.75 20.06 31.68
N LYS A 74 10.50 20.34 31.30
CA LYS A 74 9.73 21.46 31.86
C LYS A 74 9.47 21.29 33.36
N GLU A 75 9.18 20.09 33.82
CA GLU A 75 8.97 19.78 35.24
C GLU A 75 10.25 20.00 36.06
N PHE A 76 11.40 19.48 35.60
CA PHE A 76 12.70 19.74 36.22
C PHE A 76 13.08 21.22 36.20
N SER A 77 12.79 21.93 35.10
CA SER A 77 13.03 23.38 35.02
C SER A 77 12.17 24.15 36.01
N ARG A 78 10.90 23.77 36.19
CA ARG A 78 9.99 24.40 37.15
C ARG A 78 10.31 24.07 38.61
N GLY A 79 10.74 22.84 38.89
CA GLY A 79 11.16 22.39 40.22
C GLY A 79 12.55 22.93 40.62
N GLY A 80 13.47 23.03 39.67
CA GLY A 80 14.80 23.62 39.85
C GLY A 80 14.78 25.10 40.19
N VAL A 81 13.81 25.86 39.67
CA VAL A 81 13.57 27.25 40.09
C VAL A 81 13.12 27.34 41.56
N ARG A 82 12.47 26.31 42.11
CA ARG A 82 12.01 26.30 43.53
C ARG A 82 13.04 25.78 44.53
N SER A 83 13.94 24.90 44.10
CA SER A 83 14.94 24.24 44.97
C SER A 83 16.40 24.64 44.68
N GLY A 84 16.64 25.61 43.79
CA GLY A 84 17.95 26.20 43.53
C GLY A 84 18.94 25.34 42.73
N ASN A 85 18.87 24.00 42.79
CA ASN A 85 19.90 23.10 42.27
C ASN A 85 19.38 21.84 41.54
N SER A 86 18.20 21.88 40.90
CA SER A 86 17.72 20.69 40.16
C SER A 86 18.36 20.65 38.77
N LEU A 87 19.50 19.96 38.66
CA LEU A 87 20.14 19.67 37.37
C LEU A 87 19.23 18.76 36.54
N ILE A 88 19.05 19.09 35.27
CA ILE A 88 18.33 18.22 34.33
C ILE A 88 19.20 16.97 34.07
N PRO A 89 18.65 15.75 34.20
CA PRO A 89 19.36 14.53 33.86
C PRO A 89 19.93 14.60 32.43
N PRO A 90 21.18 14.14 32.19
CA PRO A 90 21.83 14.25 30.88
C PRO A 90 21.07 13.50 29.78
N GLU A 91 20.37 12.42 30.12
CA GLU A 91 19.48 11.66 29.24
C GLU A 91 18.36 12.52 28.63
N LEU A 92 17.85 13.49 29.40
CA LEU A 92 16.80 14.40 28.96
C LEU A 92 17.34 15.60 28.18
N LEU A 93 18.66 15.77 28.06
CA LEU A 93 19.24 16.86 27.27
C LEU A 93 19.32 16.49 25.78
N VAL A 94 19.37 15.20 25.47
CA VAL A 94 19.44 14.70 24.09
C VAL A 94 18.03 14.66 23.48
N PRO A 95 17.78 15.37 22.37
CA PRO A 95 16.52 15.26 21.65
C PRO A 95 16.35 13.86 21.05
N ILE A 96 15.13 13.34 21.05
CA ILE A 96 14.81 12.07 20.38
C ILE A 96 14.53 12.38 18.90
N PRO A 97 15.35 11.90 17.95
CA PRO A 97 15.15 12.17 16.53
C PRO A 97 13.97 11.38 15.97
N ASP A 98 13.26 11.99 15.02
CA ASP A 98 12.14 11.38 14.32
C ASP A 98 12.65 10.60 13.10
N PRO A 99 12.54 9.26 13.07
CA PRO A 99 13.02 8.45 11.96
C PRO A 99 12.25 8.71 10.66
N GLU A 100 10.99 9.16 10.70
CA GLU A 100 10.22 9.48 9.49
C GLU A 100 10.81 10.72 8.77
N LYS A 101 11.30 11.70 9.54
CA LYS A 101 11.86 12.94 8.99
C LYS A 101 13.27 12.80 8.44
N ALA A 102 14.02 11.82 8.96
CA ALA A 102 15.37 11.52 8.50
C ALA A 102 15.37 10.61 7.26
N LEU A 103 14.22 10.05 6.89
CA LEU A 103 14.09 9.08 5.81
C LEU A 103 14.25 9.73 4.44
N THR A 104 15.18 9.23 3.63
CA THR A 104 15.30 9.63 2.22
C THR A 104 14.63 8.62 1.29
N ASP A 105 14.29 9.06 0.08
CA ASP A 105 13.74 8.15 -0.94
C ASP A 105 14.71 7.01 -1.30
N GLN A 106 16.02 7.26 -1.22
CA GLN A 106 17.06 6.25 -1.44
C GLN A 106 17.04 5.16 -0.36
N ASP A 107 16.84 5.54 0.90
CA ASP A 107 16.75 4.58 2.00
C ASP A 107 15.51 3.67 1.84
N ILE A 108 14.39 4.25 1.40
CA ILE A 108 13.16 3.50 1.11
C ILE A 108 13.41 2.51 -0.02
N GLU A 109 14.05 2.94 -1.11
CA GLU A 109 14.33 2.08 -2.26
C GLU A 109 15.30 0.95 -1.91
N LEU A 110 16.31 1.22 -1.09
CA LEU A 110 17.25 0.23 -0.62
C LEU A 110 16.56 -0.86 0.21
N GLN A 111 15.72 -0.48 1.19
CA GLN A 111 14.96 -1.45 1.97
C GLN A 111 13.94 -2.23 1.15
N VAL A 112 13.24 -1.55 0.23
CA VAL A 112 12.32 -2.23 -0.68
C VAL A 112 13.06 -3.27 -1.49
N ARG A 113 14.25 -2.95 -2.02
CA ARG A 113 15.08 -3.88 -2.77
C ARG A 113 15.50 -5.08 -1.91
N GLU A 114 16.00 -4.84 -0.70
CA GLU A 114 16.40 -5.90 0.25
C GLU A 114 15.24 -6.86 0.52
N ILE A 115 14.04 -6.33 0.81
CA ILE A 115 12.85 -7.14 1.06
C ILE A 115 12.45 -7.93 -0.19
N LEU A 116 12.43 -7.29 -1.37
CA LEU A 116 12.02 -7.95 -2.62
C LEU A 116 12.98 -9.08 -3.02
N ILE A 117 14.29 -8.96 -2.80
CA ILE A 117 15.27 -10.01 -3.10
C ILE A 117 14.97 -11.30 -2.34
N THR A 118 14.38 -11.20 -1.14
CA THR A 118 13.99 -12.39 -0.36
C THR A 118 12.74 -13.10 -0.89
N MET A 119 11.98 -12.46 -1.79
CA MET A 119 10.73 -13.00 -2.32
C MET A 119 10.98 -13.96 -3.49
N PRO A 120 10.28 -15.12 -3.53
CA PRO A 120 10.47 -16.10 -4.59
C PRO A 120 10.11 -15.57 -6.00
N GLU A 121 9.22 -14.58 -6.12
CA GLU A 121 8.86 -13.97 -7.40
C GLU A 121 9.98 -13.14 -8.05
N PHE A 122 11.01 -12.79 -7.26
CA PHE A 122 12.19 -12.02 -7.67
C PHE A 122 13.49 -12.84 -7.63
N SER A 123 13.41 -14.11 -7.21
CA SER A 123 14.50 -15.09 -7.28
C SER A 123 15.02 -15.21 -8.72
N GLY A 124 16.31 -14.94 -8.92
CA GLY A 124 16.98 -15.05 -10.23
C GLY A 124 16.70 -13.92 -11.23
N VAL A 125 16.03 -12.84 -10.81
CA VAL A 125 15.80 -11.65 -11.64
C VAL A 125 16.86 -10.60 -11.33
N VAL A 126 17.66 -10.24 -12.33
CA VAL A 126 18.51 -9.04 -12.25
C VAL A 126 17.56 -7.85 -12.41
N ILE A 127 17.23 -7.17 -11.32
CA ILE A 127 16.54 -5.87 -11.36
C ILE A 127 17.61 -4.85 -11.74
N PRO A 128 17.66 -4.33 -12.98
CA PRO A 128 18.60 -3.26 -13.31
C PRO A 128 18.24 -2.03 -12.49
N ASP A 129 19.25 -1.26 -12.09
CA ASP A 129 19.07 -0.08 -11.21
C ASP A 129 18.13 0.99 -11.80
N THR A 130 17.76 0.88 -13.09
CA THR A 130 16.85 1.77 -13.82
C THR A 130 15.36 1.41 -13.70
N ASP A 131 15.00 0.20 -13.30
CA ASP A 131 13.62 -0.30 -13.39
C ASP A 131 12.82 -0.14 -12.09
N ILE A 132 13.43 0.38 -11.02
CA ILE A 132 12.73 0.74 -9.77
C ILE A 132 12.10 2.14 -9.89
N THR A 133 12.45 2.89 -10.94
CA THR A 133 11.91 4.22 -11.28
C THR A 133 10.47 4.20 -11.82
N VAL A 134 9.71 3.11 -11.66
CA VAL A 134 8.29 3.04 -12.07
C VAL A 134 7.41 3.67 -10.98
N GLY A 135 7.59 4.97 -10.81
CA GLY A 135 6.79 5.85 -9.95
C GLY A 135 6.78 7.31 -10.42
N LEU A 136 7.56 7.64 -11.45
CA LEU A 136 7.48 8.91 -12.17
C LEU A 136 7.00 8.61 -13.59
N GLY A 137 5.81 9.10 -13.90
CA GLY A 137 5.13 8.87 -15.19
C GLY A 137 5.98 9.28 -16.39
N ARG A 138 6.69 8.31 -16.98
CA ARG A 138 7.17 8.35 -18.35
C ARG A 138 6.99 6.98 -18.97
N THR A 139 5.75 6.68 -19.37
CA THR A 139 5.55 5.80 -20.51
C THR A 139 5.95 6.58 -21.75
N THR A 140 6.77 5.93 -22.58
CA THR A 140 6.89 6.19 -24.01
C THR A 140 5.55 6.63 -24.61
N GLN A 141 5.63 7.61 -25.50
CA GLN A 141 4.55 8.06 -26.37
C GLN A 141 3.67 6.90 -26.81
N ASP A 142 2.48 6.81 -26.23
CA ASP A 142 1.22 6.56 -26.92
C ASP A 142 0.09 6.92 -25.95
N ALA A 143 -0.88 7.64 -26.50
CA ALA A 143 -1.88 8.43 -25.80
C ALA A 143 -2.67 7.65 -24.75
N ILE A 144 -2.62 8.11 -23.50
CA ILE A 144 -3.69 7.84 -22.53
C ILE A 144 -4.68 9.00 -22.66
N ASP A 145 -5.86 8.69 -23.20
CA ASP A 145 -7.01 9.58 -23.28
C ASP A 145 -7.38 10.06 -21.85
N PRO A 146 -7.40 11.37 -21.56
CA PRO A 146 -7.72 11.91 -20.23
C PRO A 146 -9.20 11.72 -19.84
N ARG A 147 -10.02 11.07 -20.67
CA ARG A 147 -11.45 10.85 -20.42
C ARG A 147 -11.79 9.58 -19.64
N LEU A 148 -10.80 8.75 -19.28
CA LEU A 148 -11.01 7.64 -18.35
C LEU A 148 -10.86 8.12 -16.90
N GLU A 149 -11.83 8.92 -16.46
CA GLU A 149 -12.14 9.09 -15.05
C GLU A 149 -12.42 7.70 -14.46
N PHE A 150 -11.45 7.16 -13.72
CA PHE A 150 -11.69 5.97 -12.91
C PHE A 150 -12.59 6.40 -11.76
N GLU A 151 -13.89 6.16 -11.93
CA GLU A 151 -14.87 6.17 -10.85
C GLU A 151 -14.36 5.22 -9.76
N SER A 152 -13.86 5.84 -8.70
CA SER A 152 -13.58 5.21 -7.42
C SER A 152 -14.86 4.51 -6.95
N GLN A 153 -14.91 3.18 -7.06
CA GLN A 153 -15.86 2.34 -6.32
C GLN A 153 -15.47 2.39 -4.83
N GLN A 154 -15.73 3.52 -4.19
CA GLN A 154 -15.98 3.56 -2.76
C GLN A 154 -17.46 3.30 -2.59
N ASP A 155 -17.76 2.07 -2.21
CA ASP A 155 -18.81 1.70 -1.27
C ASP A 155 -19.83 2.82 -0.96
N TYR A 156 -20.89 2.86 -1.77
CA TYR A 156 -22.16 3.49 -1.40
C TYR A 156 -22.68 2.80 -0.14
N ILE A 157 -22.39 3.35 1.05
CA ILE A 157 -23.19 3.06 2.24
C ILE A 157 -24.51 3.80 2.03
N SER A 158 -25.50 3.11 1.47
CA SER A 158 -26.85 3.64 1.33
C SER A 158 -27.48 3.70 2.73
N LEU A 159 -27.33 4.84 3.41
CA LEU A 159 -28.16 5.17 4.58
C LEU A 159 -29.54 5.53 4.04
N GLY A 160 -30.38 4.50 3.90
CA GLY A 160 -31.78 4.64 3.57
C GLY A 160 -32.50 5.42 4.68
N ASN A 161 -32.68 6.72 4.46
CA ASN A 161 -33.70 7.49 5.15
C ASN A 161 -35.07 7.05 4.64
N SER A 162 -35.80 6.30 5.45
CA SER A 162 -37.27 6.28 5.40
C SER A 162 -37.85 5.82 6.73
N PHE A 163 -38.23 6.76 7.58
CA PHE A 163 -39.45 6.62 8.37
C PHE A 163 -39.99 8.01 8.70
N ASN A 164 -40.97 8.45 7.90
CA ASN A 164 -41.92 9.46 8.33
C ASN A 164 -43.00 8.74 9.14
N SER A 165 -43.29 9.26 10.33
CA SER A 165 -44.64 9.28 10.89
C SER A 165 -44.68 10.39 11.92
N ASP A 166 -45.50 11.39 11.61
CA ASP A 166 -46.02 12.41 12.51
C ASP A 166 -46.53 11.78 13.82
N ASP A 167 -46.36 12.49 14.93
CA ASP A 167 -47.44 12.73 15.91
C ASP A 167 -46.96 13.70 17.02
N ASP A 168 -47.87 14.62 17.32
CA ASP A 168 -47.91 15.73 18.27
C ASP A 168 -47.18 15.57 19.63
N ASP A 169 -46.59 16.66 20.13
CA ASP A 169 -47.08 17.35 21.34
C ASP A 169 -46.18 18.55 21.75
N GLU A 170 -46.84 19.71 21.86
CA GLU A 170 -46.32 20.89 22.54
C GLU A 170 -46.05 20.61 24.02
N VAL A 171 -44.85 20.91 24.53
CA VAL A 171 -44.68 21.39 25.91
C VAL A 171 -43.53 22.40 25.98
N GLN A 172 -43.88 23.68 26.15
CA GLN A 172 -42.99 24.71 26.68
C GLN A 172 -42.63 24.40 28.13
N PHE A 173 -41.37 24.56 28.57
CA PHE A 173 -41.07 25.01 29.93
C PHE A 173 -39.69 25.70 30.04
N ASN A 174 -39.77 27.02 30.15
CA ASN A 174 -38.89 28.05 30.73
C ASN A 174 -37.47 27.69 31.20
N LEU A 175 -36.51 28.49 30.70
CA LEU A 175 -35.27 28.83 31.39
C LEU A 175 -35.57 29.61 32.68
N TYR A 176 -35.00 29.14 33.78
CA TYR A 176 -34.46 29.99 34.86
C TYR A 176 -33.17 29.36 35.37
#